data_AF-A0A3M1EBF1-F1
#
_entry.id   AF-A0A3M1EBF1-F1
#
_cell.length_a   1.000
_cell.length_b   1.000
_cell.length_c   1.000
_cell.angle_alpha   90.00
_cell.angle_beta   90.00
_cell.angle_gamma   90.00
#
_symmetry.space_group_name_H-M   'P 1'
#
loop_
_entity.id
_entity.type
_entity.pdbx_description
1 polymer ?
#
loop_
_entity_poly.entity_id
_entity_poly.type
_entity_poly.pdbx_seq_one_letter_code
_entity_poly.pdbx_strand_id
1 'polypeptide(L)'
;MSYTVIVCDMFHYADPEHEIEVPGFPTGEAAIEYARRRVRSSLEALRKPGQTPEELRHLWYTFGEDCRVVGPEGVVYRASEELERFIRHPATPEACDYIALYESLLPGDFALRCEWAAGTVPPPYHYEYHIVLRPYEPPPDAGEALYPRMQGEITFWPDYPGADVPAWQETFSVGTHACLRVYALLEDGGLLRPEIPQQETDAAIGGETATLEVTANGRTGCIRSTDLPPEQRAFLLETVMPAVRQTVPGPVWERLEARRQAYHQGREPRIL
;
A
#
# COMPACT_ATOMS: atom_id res chain seq x y z
N MET A 1 -12.68 3.02 -9.31
CA MET A 1 -11.41 3.25 -10.02
C MET A 1 -10.70 4.38 -9.32
N SER A 2 -9.52 4.10 -8.80
CA SER A 2 -8.70 5.05 -8.06
C SER A 2 -7.91 5.99 -8.97
N TYR A 3 -7.51 7.12 -8.41
CA TYR A 3 -6.60 8.06 -9.04
C TYR A 3 -5.17 7.83 -8.51
N THR A 4 -4.19 8.10 -9.36
CA THR A 4 -2.77 8.01 -9.04
C THR A 4 -2.12 9.36 -9.25
N VAL A 5 -1.30 9.79 -8.30
CA VAL A 5 -0.44 10.96 -8.46
C VAL A 5 0.94 10.46 -8.90
N ILE A 6 1.40 10.92 -10.05
CA ILE A 6 2.76 10.70 -10.51
C ILE A 6 3.60 11.91 -10.10
N VAL A 7 4.66 11.66 -9.36
CA VAL A 7 5.62 12.67 -8.93
C VAL A 7 6.87 12.52 -9.77
N CYS A 8 7.36 13.64 -10.28
CA CYS A 8 8.59 13.70 -11.06
C CYS A 8 9.46 14.81 -10.50
N ASP A 9 10.74 14.50 -10.25
CA ASP A 9 11.71 15.56 -9.98
C ASP A 9 12.00 16.30 -11.29
N MET A 10 12.22 17.61 -11.19
CA MET A 10 12.40 18.43 -12.39
C MET A 10 13.74 18.21 -13.08
N PHE A 11 14.71 17.57 -12.42
CA PHE A 11 16.03 17.27 -12.98
C PHE A 11 15.97 16.08 -13.96
N HIS A 12 15.16 15.06 -13.66
CA HIS A 12 14.88 13.90 -14.52
C HIS A 12 13.54 14.02 -15.26
N TYR A 13 13.12 15.25 -15.59
CA TYR A 13 11.83 15.46 -16.24
C TYR A 13 11.68 14.66 -17.53
N ALA A 14 10.55 13.95 -17.65
CA ALA A 14 10.20 13.05 -18.75
C ALA A 14 11.03 11.76 -18.84
N ASP A 15 11.75 11.39 -17.78
CA ASP A 15 12.32 10.05 -17.61
C ASP A 15 11.37 9.17 -16.78
N PRO A 16 10.69 8.17 -17.38
CA PRO A 16 9.77 7.29 -16.67
C PRO A 16 10.42 6.48 -15.55
N GLU A 17 11.73 6.22 -15.61
CA GLU A 17 12.44 5.46 -14.57
C GLU A 17 12.60 6.25 -13.25
N HIS A 18 12.42 7.58 -13.31
CA HIS A 18 12.55 8.49 -12.18
C HIS A 18 11.20 9.02 -11.68
N GLU A 19 10.09 8.45 -12.17
CA GLU A 19 8.75 8.79 -11.71
C GLU A 19 8.35 7.96 -10.49
N ILE A 20 7.78 8.62 -9.49
CA ILE A 20 7.23 7.95 -8.30
C ILE A 20 5.72 7.92 -8.44
N GLU A 21 5.16 6.71 -8.45
CA GLU A 21 3.72 6.52 -8.41
C GLU A 21 3.19 6.58 -6.97
N VAL A 22 2.17 7.40 -6.76
CA VAL A 22 1.40 7.48 -5.51
C VAL A 22 -0.05 7.09 -5.80
N PRO A 23 -0.40 5.80 -5.76
CA PRO A 23 -1.77 5.34 -5.97
C PRO A 23 -2.64 5.56 -4.73
N GLY A 24 -3.92 5.24 -4.89
CA GLY A 24 -4.85 5.02 -3.78
C GLY A 24 -5.75 6.22 -3.45
N PHE A 25 -5.85 7.20 -4.35
CA PHE A 25 -6.74 8.33 -4.15
C PHE A 25 -8.18 7.96 -4.55
N PRO A 26 -9.18 8.12 -3.65
CA PRO A 26 -10.55 7.72 -3.93
C PRO A 26 -11.26 8.65 -4.93
N THR A 27 -10.82 9.91 -5.03
CA THR A 27 -11.39 10.88 -5.96
C THR A 27 -10.30 11.73 -6.61
N GLY A 28 -10.63 12.32 -7.76
CA GLY A 28 -9.74 13.24 -8.47
C GLY A 28 -9.42 14.47 -7.63
N GLU A 29 -10.38 14.99 -6.87
CA GLU A 29 -10.18 16.14 -5.98
C GLU A 29 -9.15 15.84 -4.89
N ALA A 30 -9.20 14.66 -4.27
CA ALA A 30 -8.23 14.25 -3.26
C ALA A 30 -6.81 14.14 -3.85
N ALA A 31 -6.70 13.56 -5.05
CA ALA A 31 -5.42 13.43 -5.76
C ALA A 31 -4.86 14.80 -6.19
N ILE A 32 -5.71 15.69 -6.70
CA ILE A 32 -5.33 17.07 -7.09
C ILE A 32 -4.87 17.85 -5.87
N GLU A 33 -5.59 17.77 -4.75
CA GLU A 33 -5.20 18.48 -3.54
C GLU A 33 -3.86 17.97 -2.98
N TYR A 34 -3.62 16.65 -3.00
CA TYR A 34 -2.31 16.10 -2.66
C TYR A 34 -1.21 16.63 -3.58
N ALA A 35 -1.42 16.59 -4.91
CA ALA A 35 -0.47 17.08 -5.89
C ALA A 35 -0.15 18.56 -5.67
N ARG A 36 -1.17 19.40 -5.38
CA ARG A 36 -0.99 20.82 -5.04
C ARG A 36 -0.13 21.00 -3.81
N ARG A 37 -0.44 20.32 -2.70
CA ARG A 37 0.29 20.45 -1.44
C ARG A 37 1.74 20.00 -1.58
N ARG A 38 1.99 18.91 -2.33
CA ARG A 38 3.35 18.41 -2.57
C ARG A 38 4.20 19.40 -3.38
N VAL A 39 3.67 19.92 -4.49
CA VAL A 39 4.39 20.93 -5.29
C VAL A 39 4.59 22.22 -4.50
N ARG A 40 3.61 22.66 -3.70
CA ARG A 40 3.80 23.79 -2.76
C ARG A 40 4.90 23.51 -1.75
N SER A 41 4.92 22.34 -1.14
CA SER A 41 5.98 21.94 -0.21
C SER A 41 7.36 21.98 -0.87
N SER A 42 7.48 21.46 -2.09
CA SER A 42 8.72 21.50 -2.87
C SER A 42 9.14 22.94 -3.19
N LEU A 43 8.21 23.79 -3.63
CA LEU A 43 8.47 25.19 -3.94
C LEU A 43 8.89 26.01 -2.71
N GLU A 44 8.18 25.84 -1.58
CA GLU A 44 8.49 26.58 -0.35
C GLU A 44 9.82 26.15 0.28
N ALA A 45 10.25 24.90 0.08
CA ALA A 45 11.60 24.47 0.49
C ALA A 45 12.72 25.21 -0.27
N LEU A 46 12.44 25.71 -1.47
CA LEU A 46 13.38 26.48 -2.31
C LEU A 46 13.30 27.99 -2.07
N ARG A 47 12.23 28.49 -1.45
CA ARG A 47 11.97 29.93 -1.30
C ARG A 47 12.93 30.56 -0.29
N LYS A 48 13.55 31.67 -0.71
CA LYS A 48 14.45 32.47 0.15
C LYS A 48 13.95 33.91 0.30
N PRO A 49 14.19 34.56 1.46
CA PRO A 49 13.89 35.98 1.62
C PRO A 49 14.59 36.85 0.57
N GLY A 50 13.87 37.81 -0.02
CA GLY A 50 14.43 38.74 -1.01
C GLY A 50 14.59 38.18 -2.42
N GLN A 51 14.24 36.92 -2.66
CA GLN A 51 14.28 36.28 -3.97
C GLN A 51 13.17 36.81 -4.89
N THR A 52 13.51 37.03 -6.16
CA THR A 52 12.54 37.39 -7.20
C THR A 52 11.69 36.18 -7.63
N PRO A 53 10.47 36.38 -8.15
CA PRO A 53 9.67 35.30 -8.73
C PRO A 53 10.40 34.50 -9.82
N GLU A 54 11.22 35.17 -10.63
CA GLU A 54 12.02 34.57 -11.71
C GLU A 54 13.10 33.65 -11.18
N GLU A 55 13.83 34.07 -10.15
CA GLU A 55 14.83 33.23 -9.50
C GLU A 55 14.20 32.00 -8.85
N LEU A 56 13.04 32.16 -8.18
CA LEU A 56 12.36 31.03 -7.55
C LEU A 56 11.85 30.03 -8.60
N ARG A 57 11.28 30.54 -9.70
CA ARG A 57 10.86 29.72 -10.86
C ARG A 57 12.03 28.91 -11.40
N HIS A 58 13.19 29.55 -11.59
CA HIS A 58 14.39 28.88 -12.09
C HIS A 58 14.88 27.77 -11.14
N LEU A 59 14.89 28.04 -9.83
CA LEU A 59 15.25 27.02 -8.84
C LEU A 59 14.28 25.84 -8.87
N TRP A 60 12.97 26.08 -8.97
CA TRP A 60 11.99 25.00 -9.03
C TRP A 60 12.16 24.15 -10.29
N TYR A 61 12.44 24.74 -11.46
CA TYR A 61 12.75 23.95 -12.66
C TYR A 61 14.05 23.14 -12.56
N THR A 62 14.95 23.49 -11.63
CA THR A 62 16.25 22.81 -11.47
C THR A 62 16.22 21.75 -10.37
N PHE A 63 15.49 22.02 -9.27
CA PHE A 63 15.54 21.22 -8.04
C PHE A 63 14.16 20.89 -7.45
N GLY A 64 13.08 21.38 -8.06
CA GLY A 64 11.73 21.17 -7.59
C GLY A 64 11.18 19.80 -7.99
N GLU A 65 9.97 19.53 -7.50
CA GLU A 65 9.15 18.40 -7.90
C GLU A 65 7.87 18.93 -8.56
N ASP A 66 7.43 18.27 -9.63
CA ASP A 66 6.09 18.42 -10.20
C ASP A 66 5.25 17.18 -9.91
N CYS A 67 3.93 17.36 -9.97
CA CYS A 67 2.96 16.31 -9.80
C CYS A 67 1.92 16.35 -10.92
N ARG A 68 1.57 15.18 -11.44
CA ARG A 68 0.40 15.02 -12.31
C ARG A 68 -0.56 13.99 -11.74
N VAL A 69 -1.85 14.20 -11.94
CA VAL A 69 -2.89 13.25 -11.55
C VAL A 69 -3.33 12.49 -12.78
N VAL A 70 -3.31 11.17 -12.67
CA VAL A 70 -3.81 10.23 -13.66
C VAL A 70 -5.08 9.60 -13.10
N GLY A 71 -6.17 9.71 -13.84
CA GLY A 71 -7.42 9.04 -13.59
C GLY A 71 -7.73 7.99 -14.66
N PRO A 72 -8.94 7.41 -14.64
CA PRO A 72 -9.35 6.35 -15.57
C PRO A 72 -9.23 6.72 -17.05
N GLU A 73 -9.43 7.98 -17.39
CA GLU A 73 -9.42 8.49 -18.77
C GLU A 73 -8.06 9.11 -19.16
N GLY A 74 -7.05 8.99 -18.31
CA GLY A 74 -5.71 9.53 -18.53
C GLY A 74 -5.37 10.69 -17.59
N VAL A 75 -4.48 11.59 -18.04
CA VAL A 75 -4.01 12.72 -17.22
C VAL A 75 -5.13 13.75 -17.07
N VAL A 76 -5.52 14.05 -15.83
CA VAL A 76 -6.61 15.00 -15.51
C VAL A 76 -6.12 16.31 -14.92
N TYR A 77 -4.88 16.36 -14.43
CA TYR A 77 -4.30 17.55 -13.80
C TYR A 77 -2.77 17.54 -13.81
N ARG A 78 -2.15 18.72 -13.91
CA ARG A 78 -0.70 18.96 -13.76
C ARG A 78 -0.48 20.16 -12.84
N ALA A 79 0.28 19.99 -11.78
CA ALA A 79 0.50 21.04 -10.79
C ALA A 79 1.37 22.19 -11.33
N SER A 80 2.26 21.93 -12.28
CA SER A 80 3.01 22.95 -13.02
C SER A 80 2.15 24.00 -13.71
N GLU A 81 0.91 23.69 -14.08
CA GLU A 81 -0.03 24.67 -14.66
C GLU A 81 -0.43 25.76 -13.64
N GLU A 82 -0.29 25.49 -12.33
CA GLU A 82 -0.55 26.44 -11.25
C GLU A 82 0.73 27.06 -10.66
N LEU A 83 1.91 26.74 -11.18
CA LEU A 83 3.19 27.16 -10.61
C LEU A 83 3.27 28.68 -10.43
N GLU A 84 2.84 29.46 -11.42
CA GLU A 84 2.82 30.92 -11.36
C GLU A 84 1.97 31.48 -10.23
N ARG A 85 0.89 30.78 -9.87
CA ARG A 85 0.03 31.14 -8.74
C ARG A 85 0.72 30.81 -7.43
N PHE A 86 1.40 29.66 -7.33
CA PHE A 86 2.12 29.24 -6.13
C PHE A 86 3.33 30.14 -5.84
N ILE A 87 4.07 30.56 -6.87
CA ILE A 87 5.19 31.51 -6.72
C ILE A 87 4.71 32.83 -6.11
N ARG A 88 3.58 33.37 -6.59
CA ARG A 88 3.00 34.64 -6.13
C ARG A 88 2.36 34.59 -4.75
N HIS A 89 1.88 33.43 -4.33
CA HIS A 89 1.14 33.26 -3.08
C HIS A 89 1.80 32.17 -2.23
N PRO A 90 2.78 32.55 -1.38
CA PRO A 90 3.44 31.63 -0.47
C PRO A 90 2.45 30.78 0.30
N ALA A 91 2.73 29.48 0.41
CA ALA A 91 1.87 28.54 1.11
C ALA A 91 2.06 28.62 2.64
N THR A 92 1.00 28.33 3.38
CA THR A 92 1.10 28.05 4.82
C THR A 92 1.66 26.64 5.04
N PRO A 93 2.21 26.31 6.24
CA PRO A 93 2.65 24.95 6.54
C PRO A 93 1.57 23.88 6.29
N GLU A 94 0.32 24.16 6.67
CA GLU A 94 -0.82 23.26 6.43
C GLU A 94 -1.10 23.03 4.93
N ALA A 95 -0.94 24.08 4.10
CA ALA A 95 -1.07 23.97 2.65
C ALA A 95 0.15 23.30 1.97
N CYS A 96 1.20 23.00 2.73
CA CYS A 96 2.33 22.16 2.31
C CYS A 96 2.23 20.74 2.86
N ASP A 97 1.33 20.47 3.82
CA ASP A 97 1.26 19.18 4.49
C ASP A 97 0.47 18.17 3.65
N TYR A 98 1.16 17.63 2.63
CA TYR A 98 0.65 16.57 1.77
C TYR A 98 0.71 15.19 2.44
N ILE A 99 1.60 15.00 3.42
CA ILE A 99 1.74 13.74 4.16
C ILE A 99 0.50 13.53 5.02
N ALA A 100 0.17 14.48 5.91
CA ALA A 100 -1.00 14.35 6.77
C ALA A 100 -2.30 14.19 5.95
N LEU A 101 -2.42 14.89 4.82
CA LEU A 101 -3.54 14.71 3.90
C LEU A 101 -3.60 13.27 3.38
N TYR A 102 -2.49 12.74 2.85
CA TYR A 102 -2.46 11.38 2.30
C TYR A 102 -2.75 10.34 3.38
N GLU A 103 -2.18 10.50 4.57
CA GLU A 103 -2.45 9.62 5.69
C GLU A 103 -3.92 9.66 6.11
N SER A 104 -4.56 10.83 6.09
CA SER A 104 -6.00 10.94 6.42
C SER A 104 -6.93 10.13 5.49
N LEU A 105 -6.46 9.73 4.31
CA LEU A 105 -7.23 8.89 3.38
C LEU A 105 -7.38 7.44 3.87
N LEU A 106 -6.51 6.97 4.76
CA LEU A 106 -6.61 5.62 5.31
C LEU A 106 -7.53 5.68 6.53
N PRO A 107 -8.59 4.85 6.59
CA PRO A 107 -9.46 4.79 7.75
C PRO A 107 -8.65 4.55 9.03
N GLY A 108 -8.99 5.27 10.11
CA GLY A 108 -8.27 5.18 11.38
C GLY A 108 -8.34 3.80 12.03
N ASP A 109 -9.39 3.05 11.72
CA ASP A 109 -9.64 1.68 12.17
C ASP A 109 -9.25 0.63 11.11
N PHE A 110 -8.52 1.02 10.06
CA PHE A 110 -8.13 0.09 9.01
C PHE A 110 -7.31 -1.07 9.59
N ALA A 111 -7.83 -2.28 9.48
CA ALA A 111 -7.16 -3.51 9.85
C ALA A 111 -7.40 -4.59 8.80
N LEU A 112 -6.43 -5.48 8.63
CA LEU A 112 -6.48 -6.56 7.65
C LEU A 112 -5.94 -7.83 8.29
N ARG A 113 -6.67 -8.94 8.19
CA ARG A 113 -6.14 -10.28 8.37
C ARG A 113 -6.24 -11.00 7.04
N CYS A 114 -5.13 -11.55 6.58
CA CYS A 114 -5.03 -12.31 5.36
C CYS A 114 -4.59 -13.73 5.70
N GLU A 115 -5.25 -14.72 5.12
CA GLU A 115 -4.84 -16.11 5.11
C GLU A 115 -4.67 -16.53 3.66
N TRP A 116 -3.48 -17.00 3.30
CA TRP A 116 -3.16 -17.45 1.95
C TRP A 116 -2.56 -18.86 2.02
N ALA A 117 -3.03 -19.73 1.13
CA ALA A 117 -2.49 -21.07 0.98
C ALA A 117 -2.12 -21.34 -0.48
N ALA A 118 -0.93 -21.90 -0.67
CA ALA A 118 -0.55 -22.49 -1.94
C ALA A 118 -1.56 -23.59 -2.26
N GLY A 119 -1.89 -23.77 -3.55
CA GLY A 119 -2.77 -24.85 -3.96
C GLY A 119 -2.25 -26.23 -3.52
N THR A 120 -3.07 -27.26 -3.71
CA THR A 120 -2.70 -28.64 -3.38
C THR A 120 -1.58 -29.14 -4.32
N VAL A 121 -0.34 -28.89 -3.93
CA VAL A 121 0.88 -29.33 -4.62
C VAL A 121 1.70 -30.23 -3.69
N PRO A 122 2.47 -31.19 -4.21
CA PRO A 122 3.31 -32.02 -3.36
C PRO A 122 4.39 -31.17 -2.65
N PRO A 123 4.84 -31.57 -1.45
CA PRO A 123 6.06 -31.02 -0.87
C PRO A 123 7.24 -31.14 -1.86
N PRO A 124 8.19 -30.19 -1.88
CA PRO A 124 8.35 -29.04 -0.98
C PRO A 124 7.58 -27.79 -1.45
N TYR A 125 6.71 -27.90 -2.45
CA TYR A 125 6.19 -26.73 -3.17
C TYR A 125 5.05 -26.03 -2.43
N HIS A 126 4.40 -26.70 -1.49
CA HIS A 126 3.33 -26.13 -0.68
C HIS A 126 3.89 -25.26 0.46
N TYR A 127 3.19 -24.16 0.76
CA TYR A 127 3.44 -23.28 1.89
C TYR A 127 2.20 -22.44 2.14
N GLU A 128 2.08 -21.93 3.37
CA GLU A 128 0.97 -21.06 3.77
C GLU A 128 1.51 -19.87 4.55
N TYR A 129 0.78 -18.75 4.50
CA TYR A 129 1.10 -17.61 5.34
C TYR A 129 -0.14 -16.84 5.77
N HIS A 130 -0.06 -16.29 6.96
CA HIS A 130 -1.02 -15.33 7.48
C HIS A 130 -0.36 -13.97 7.65
N ILE A 131 -0.99 -12.91 7.18
CA ILE A 131 -0.53 -11.53 7.39
C ILE A 131 -1.61 -10.80 8.18
N VAL A 132 -1.22 -10.15 9.27
CA VAL A 132 -2.10 -9.30 10.08
C VAL A 132 -1.55 -7.89 10.06
N LEU A 133 -2.37 -6.93 9.64
CA LEU A 133 -2.11 -5.50 9.68
C LEU A 133 -3.10 -4.86 10.65
N ARG A 134 -2.59 -4.04 11.57
CA ARG A 134 -3.41 -3.31 12.53
C ARG A 134 -2.87 -1.90 12.78
N PRO A 135 -3.73 -0.96 13.21
CA PRO A 135 -3.27 0.30 13.74
C PRO A 135 -2.24 0.03 14.86
N TYR A 136 -1.16 0.79 14.85
CA TYR A 136 -0.17 0.70 15.92
C TYR A 136 -0.71 1.39 17.16
N GLU A 137 -0.79 0.65 18.25
CA GLU A 137 -1.12 1.19 19.57
C GLU A 137 0.20 1.47 20.31
N PRO A 138 0.57 2.74 20.50
CA PRO A 138 1.77 3.07 21.27
C PRO A 138 1.60 2.64 22.73
N PRO A 139 2.70 2.23 23.41
CA PRO A 139 2.69 2.00 24.85
C PRO A 139 2.13 3.20 25.62
N PRO A 140 1.48 3.03 26.77
CA PRO A 140 0.94 4.14 27.56
C PRO A 140 1.98 5.21 27.93
N ASP A 141 3.24 4.81 28.09
CA ASP A 141 4.36 5.69 28.47
C ASP A 141 5.24 6.10 27.28
N ALA A 142 4.76 5.86 26.06
CA ALA A 142 5.35 6.37 24.84
C ALA A 142 5.25 7.90 24.86
N GLY A 143 6.36 8.60 25.08
CA GLY A 143 6.41 10.05 24.93
C GLY A 143 6.14 10.51 23.49
N GLU A 144 6.63 11.68 23.10
CA GLU A 144 6.46 12.26 21.76
C GLU A 144 7.25 11.54 20.63
N ALA A 145 7.58 10.26 20.79
CA ALA A 145 8.29 9.51 19.76
C ALA A 145 7.42 9.31 18.51
N LEU A 146 8.04 9.39 17.34
CA LEU A 146 7.39 9.09 16.07
C LEU A 146 7.24 7.56 15.96
N TYR A 147 6.00 7.10 16.13
CA TYR A 147 5.65 5.69 15.96
C TYR A 147 5.15 5.42 14.54
N PRO A 148 5.35 4.20 14.02
CA PRO A 148 4.67 3.81 12.80
C PRO A 148 3.16 3.87 13.04
N ARG A 149 2.39 4.22 12.00
CA ARG A 149 0.93 4.21 12.12
C ARG A 149 0.33 2.81 12.09
N MET A 150 1.01 1.89 11.39
CA MET A 150 0.55 0.53 11.15
C MET A 150 1.62 -0.47 11.55
N GLN A 151 1.20 -1.53 12.24
CA GLN A 151 2.02 -2.68 12.57
C GLN A 151 1.56 -3.89 11.75
N GLY A 152 2.52 -4.67 11.29
CA GLY A 152 2.32 -5.93 10.61
C GLY A 152 2.89 -7.10 11.41
N GLU A 153 2.25 -8.25 11.27
CA GLU A 153 2.73 -9.55 11.71
C GLU A 153 2.54 -10.55 10.57
N ILE A 154 3.53 -11.41 10.36
CA ILE A 154 3.41 -12.55 9.45
C ILE A 154 3.67 -13.85 10.21
N THR A 155 2.78 -14.82 10.04
CA THR A 155 3.05 -16.23 10.38
C THR A 155 3.22 -17.01 9.09
N PHE A 156 4.26 -17.84 9.00
CA PHE A 156 4.62 -18.58 7.80
C PHE A 156 4.81 -20.07 8.13
N TRP A 157 4.19 -20.94 7.32
CA TRP A 157 4.36 -22.38 7.37
C TRP A 157 5.07 -22.86 6.10
N PRO A 158 6.23 -23.53 6.22
CA PRO A 158 7.03 -23.93 5.06
C PRO A 158 6.48 -25.15 4.30
N ASP A 159 5.44 -25.81 4.83
CA ASP A 159 4.79 -26.99 4.29
C ASP A 159 3.34 -27.05 4.82
N TYR A 160 2.59 -28.11 4.50
CA TYR A 160 1.23 -28.29 5.00
C TYR A 160 1.20 -28.20 6.53
N PRO A 161 0.40 -27.31 7.14
CA PRO A 161 0.35 -27.19 8.59
C PRO A 161 0.04 -28.53 9.26
N GLY A 162 0.85 -28.90 10.24
CA GLY A 162 0.77 -30.16 10.96
C GLY A 162 1.63 -30.12 12.23
N ALA A 163 1.55 -31.15 13.06
CA ALA A 163 2.24 -31.19 14.35
C ALA A 163 3.76 -30.98 14.24
N ASP A 164 4.37 -31.49 13.17
CA ASP A 164 5.83 -31.48 12.99
C ASP A 164 6.34 -30.31 12.12
N VAL A 165 5.42 -29.46 11.64
CA VAL A 165 5.75 -28.35 10.73
C VAL A 165 5.85 -27.06 11.53
N PRO A 166 7.03 -26.39 11.55
CA PRO A 166 7.20 -25.18 12.33
C PRO A 166 6.37 -24.03 11.76
N ALA A 167 5.90 -23.16 12.67
CA ALA A 167 5.32 -21.87 12.32
C ALA A 167 6.33 -20.77 12.66
N TRP A 168 6.76 -19.99 11.67
CA TRP A 168 7.67 -18.88 11.88
C TRP A 168 6.91 -17.56 11.93
N GLN A 169 7.17 -16.77 12.97
CA GLN A 169 6.53 -15.47 13.18
C GLN A 169 7.54 -14.33 13.10
N GLU A 170 7.18 -13.26 12.40
CA GLU A 170 7.96 -12.02 12.32
C GLU A 170 7.01 -10.82 12.43
N THR A 171 7.43 -9.78 13.14
CA THR A 171 6.70 -8.50 13.24
C THR A 171 7.44 -7.40 12.48
N PHE A 172 6.72 -6.45 11.90
CA PHE A 172 7.29 -5.37 11.10
C PHE A 172 6.43 -4.09 11.16
N SER A 173 7.03 -2.96 10.78
CA SER A 173 6.29 -1.70 10.57
C SER A 173 5.82 -1.62 9.13
N VAL A 174 4.63 -1.05 8.90
CA VAL A 174 4.06 -0.91 7.55
C VAL A 174 3.91 0.56 7.20
N GLY A 175 4.36 0.92 5.99
CA GLY A 175 4.19 2.26 5.47
C GLY A 175 2.73 2.55 5.11
N THR A 176 2.24 3.75 5.44
CA THR A 176 0.86 4.17 5.16
C THR A 176 0.47 3.99 3.70
N HIS A 177 1.39 4.24 2.78
CA HIS A 177 1.21 4.05 1.34
C HIS A 177 0.85 2.61 0.95
N ALA A 178 1.51 1.60 1.53
CA ALA A 178 1.23 0.20 1.21
C ALA A 178 -0.19 -0.19 1.68
N CYS A 179 -0.59 0.26 2.88
CA CYS A 179 -1.95 0.06 3.37
C CYS A 179 -3.01 0.78 2.52
N LEU A 180 -2.75 2.02 2.12
CA LEU A 180 -3.64 2.78 1.24
C LEU A 180 -3.82 2.12 -0.11
N ARG A 181 -2.75 1.58 -0.70
CA ARG A 181 -2.82 0.83 -1.95
C ARG A 181 -3.74 -0.39 -1.79
N VAL A 182 -3.58 -1.17 -0.72
CA VAL A 182 -4.46 -2.31 -0.44
C VAL A 182 -5.91 -1.87 -0.25
N TYR A 183 -6.15 -0.86 0.58
CA TYR A 183 -7.49 -0.33 0.85
C TYR A 183 -8.18 0.16 -0.44
N ALA A 184 -7.47 0.93 -1.27
CA ALA A 184 -8.00 1.43 -2.53
C ALA A 184 -8.30 0.30 -3.54
N LEU A 185 -7.47 -0.73 -3.61
CA LEU A 185 -7.74 -1.90 -4.45
C LEU A 185 -8.98 -2.67 -3.97
N LEU A 186 -9.17 -2.80 -2.66
CA LEU A 186 -10.36 -3.44 -2.09
C LEU A 186 -11.64 -2.65 -2.42
N GLU A 187 -11.60 -1.32 -2.32
CA GLU A 187 -12.69 -0.43 -2.76
C GLU A 187 -12.95 -0.54 -4.28
N ASP A 188 -11.90 -0.49 -5.10
CA ASP A 188 -11.99 -0.56 -6.56
C ASP A 188 -12.56 -1.90 -7.05
N GLY A 189 -12.19 -3.00 -6.39
CA GLY A 189 -12.75 -4.33 -6.65
C GLY A 189 -14.17 -4.53 -6.10
N GLY A 190 -14.72 -3.54 -5.39
CA GLY A 190 -16.01 -3.66 -4.72
C GLY A 190 -16.04 -4.72 -3.60
N LEU A 191 -14.88 -5.10 -3.08
CA LEU A 191 -14.71 -6.20 -2.14
C LEU A 191 -15.09 -5.83 -0.69
N LEU A 192 -15.27 -4.53 -0.41
CA LEU A 192 -15.72 -4.03 0.90
C LEU A 192 -17.25 -3.88 1.00
N ARG A 193 -17.99 -4.32 -0.03
CA ARG A 193 -19.45 -4.27 -0.03
C ARG A 193 -20.05 -5.41 0.80
N PRO A 194 -21.15 -5.16 1.54
CA PRO A 194 -21.76 -6.15 2.44
C PRO A 194 -22.44 -7.31 1.71
N GLU A 195 -22.82 -7.12 0.45
CA GLU A 195 -23.54 -8.10 -0.36
C GLU A 195 -22.66 -8.50 -1.54
N ILE A 196 -21.71 -9.40 -1.27
CA ILE A 196 -21.09 -10.18 -2.35
C ILE A 196 -22.10 -11.31 -2.61
N PRO A 197 -22.75 -11.37 -3.79
CA PRO A 197 -23.68 -12.45 -4.08
C PRO A 197 -22.94 -13.78 -3.98
N GLN A 198 -23.32 -14.59 -3.00
CA GLN A 198 -22.82 -15.96 -2.88
C GLN A 198 -23.34 -16.72 -4.10
N GLN A 199 -22.45 -17.00 -5.04
CA GLN A 199 -22.77 -17.92 -6.12
C GLN A 199 -22.32 -19.31 -5.68
N GLU A 200 -23.18 -20.32 -5.84
CA GLU A 200 -22.77 -21.72 -5.86
C GLU A 200 -21.85 -21.91 -7.07
N THR A 201 -20.59 -21.56 -6.92
CA THR A 201 -19.54 -21.93 -7.86
C THR A 201 -19.23 -23.40 -7.63
N ASP A 202 -19.19 -24.19 -8.70
CA ASP A 202 -18.45 -25.45 -8.72
C ASP A 202 -17.03 -25.08 -8.28
N ALA A 203 -16.71 -25.31 -7.01
CA ALA A 203 -15.43 -24.96 -6.45
C ALA A 203 -14.38 -25.64 -7.32
N ALA A 204 -13.58 -24.85 -8.04
CA ALA A 204 -12.43 -25.39 -8.75
C ALA A 204 -11.52 -26.01 -7.67
N ILE A 205 -11.61 -27.33 -7.52
CA ILE A 205 -10.79 -28.09 -6.58
C ILE A 205 -9.37 -28.07 -7.15
N GLY A 206 -8.53 -27.20 -6.58
CA GLY A 206 -7.13 -27.02 -6.98
C GLY A 206 -6.81 -25.58 -7.35
N GLY A 207 -5.81 -25.02 -6.69
CA GLY A 207 -5.33 -23.66 -6.93
C GLY A 207 -5.10 -22.88 -5.64
N GLU A 208 -4.47 -21.72 -5.77
CA GLU A 208 -4.25 -20.81 -4.65
C GLU A 208 -5.58 -20.33 -4.08
N THR A 209 -5.62 -20.18 -2.75
CA THR A 209 -6.78 -19.66 -2.05
C THR A 209 -6.37 -18.53 -1.12
N ALA A 210 -7.26 -17.56 -0.95
CA ALA A 210 -7.07 -16.44 -0.06
C ALA A 210 -8.36 -16.12 0.69
N THR A 211 -8.23 -15.85 1.98
CA THR A 211 -9.28 -15.27 2.82
C THR A 211 -8.79 -13.95 3.39
N LEU A 212 -9.57 -12.89 3.23
CA LEU A 212 -9.31 -11.59 3.84
C LEU A 212 -10.43 -11.25 4.82
N GLU A 213 -10.06 -10.82 6.02
CA GLU A 213 -10.93 -10.11 6.95
C GLU A 213 -10.45 -8.67 7.02
N VAL A 214 -11.32 -7.73 6.66
CA VAL A 214 -10.98 -6.30 6.56
C VAL A 214 -11.88 -5.53 7.50
N THR A 215 -11.30 -4.67 8.33
CA THR A 215 -12.03 -3.64 9.07
C THR A 215 -11.70 -2.27 8.50
N ALA A 216 -12.71 -1.45 8.22
CA ALA A 216 -12.56 -0.07 7.76
C ALA A 216 -13.87 0.70 7.96
N ASN A 217 -13.78 1.97 8.37
CA ASN A 217 -14.92 2.87 8.54
C ASN A 217 -16.03 2.31 9.46
N GLY A 218 -15.63 1.63 10.53
CA GLY A 218 -16.50 1.00 11.52
C GLY A 218 -17.16 -0.30 11.06
N ARG A 219 -16.70 -0.89 9.96
CA ARG A 219 -17.29 -2.10 9.36
C ARG A 219 -16.24 -3.18 9.18
N THR A 220 -16.60 -4.42 9.50
CA THR A 220 -15.77 -5.60 9.26
C THR A 220 -16.45 -6.51 8.25
N GLY A 221 -15.69 -6.99 7.26
CA GLY A 221 -16.14 -7.91 6.22
C GLY A 221 -15.16 -9.06 6.02
N CYS A 222 -15.66 -10.23 5.62
CA CYS A 222 -14.86 -11.40 5.27
C CYS A 222 -15.05 -11.71 3.79
N ILE A 223 -13.93 -11.80 3.07
CA ILE A 223 -13.86 -12.06 1.63
C ILE A 223 -13.12 -13.38 1.46
N ARG A 224 -13.74 -14.37 0.82
CA ARG A 224 -13.08 -15.63 0.49
C ARG A 224 -12.98 -15.76 -1.01
N SER A 225 -11.80 -16.09 -1.52
CA SER A 225 -11.59 -16.27 -2.96
C SER A 225 -12.51 -17.33 -3.58
N THR A 226 -12.97 -18.30 -2.79
CA THR A 226 -13.89 -19.37 -3.20
C THR A 226 -15.32 -18.91 -3.41
N ASP A 227 -15.71 -17.85 -2.69
CA ASP A 227 -17.09 -17.35 -2.64
C ASP A 227 -17.31 -16.24 -3.70
N LEU A 228 -16.25 -15.86 -4.42
CA LEU A 228 -16.26 -14.78 -5.40
C LEU A 228 -16.56 -15.26 -6.82
N PRO A 229 -17.26 -14.44 -7.63
CA PRO A 229 -17.34 -14.62 -9.08
C PRO A 229 -15.94 -14.67 -9.73
N PRO A 230 -15.77 -15.36 -10.87
CA PRO A 230 -14.45 -15.55 -11.50
C PRO A 230 -13.63 -14.27 -11.71
N GLU A 231 -14.26 -13.18 -12.16
CA GLU A 231 -13.58 -11.90 -12.40
C GLU A 231 -13.09 -11.25 -11.10
N GLN A 232 -13.91 -11.25 -10.05
CA GLN A 232 -13.53 -10.71 -8.74
C GLN A 232 -12.51 -11.60 -8.04
N ARG A 233 -12.61 -12.93 -8.22
CA ARG A 233 -11.62 -13.89 -7.73
C ARG A 233 -10.26 -13.64 -8.39
N ALA A 234 -10.22 -13.48 -9.71
CA ALA A 234 -8.99 -13.17 -10.43
C ALA A 234 -8.41 -11.82 -9.95
N PHE A 235 -9.24 -10.78 -9.82
CA PHE A 235 -8.80 -9.49 -9.29
C PHE A 235 -8.24 -9.59 -7.85
N LEU A 236 -8.90 -10.33 -6.96
CA LEU A 236 -8.40 -10.59 -5.61
C LEU A 236 -7.02 -11.26 -5.66
N LEU A 237 -6.89 -12.39 -6.36
CA LEU A 237 -5.68 -13.21 -6.35
C LEU A 237 -4.51 -12.59 -7.13
N GLU A 238 -4.79 -11.90 -8.24
CA GLU A 238 -3.77 -11.40 -9.15
C GLU A 238 -3.41 -9.93 -8.91
N THR A 239 -4.28 -9.16 -8.24
CA THR A 239 -4.07 -7.72 -8.00
C THR A 239 -4.00 -7.37 -6.52
N VAL A 240 -5.00 -7.75 -5.73
CA VAL A 240 -5.07 -7.40 -4.29
C VAL A 240 -4.02 -8.18 -3.50
N MET A 241 -3.92 -9.49 -3.70
CA MET A 241 -3.01 -10.36 -2.94
C MET A 241 -1.52 -10.00 -3.12
N PRO A 242 -1.03 -9.68 -4.33
CA PRO A 242 0.31 -9.13 -4.49
C PRO A 242 0.51 -7.81 -3.73
N ALA A 243 -0.50 -6.93 -3.67
CA ALA A 243 -0.44 -5.71 -2.89
C ALA A 243 -0.34 -5.98 -1.39
N VAL A 244 -1.14 -6.93 -0.87
CA VAL A 244 -1.06 -7.38 0.53
C VAL A 244 0.32 -7.96 0.82
N ARG A 245 0.85 -8.81 -0.05
CA ARG A 245 2.20 -9.38 0.09
C ARG A 245 3.30 -8.31 0.15
N GLN A 246 3.17 -7.24 -0.62
CA GLN A 246 4.10 -6.10 -0.64
C GLN A 246 4.06 -5.25 0.64
N THR A 247 3.06 -5.43 1.53
CA THR A 247 3.05 -4.78 2.84
C THR A 247 4.12 -5.34 3.78
N VAL A 248 4.54 -6.59 3.57
CA VAL A 248 5.61 -7.25 4.29
C VAL A 248 6.96 -6.83 3.66
N PRO A 249 7.91 -6.26 4.43
CA PRO A 249 9.19 -5.82 3.89
C PRO A 249 9.98 -6.95 3.21
N GLY A 250 10.65 -6.65 2.09
CA GLY A 250 11.49 -7.60 1.36
C GLY A 250 12.47 -8.41 2.24
N PRO A 251 13.21 -7.77 3.17
CA PRO A 251 14.11 -8.49 4.07
C PRO A 251 13.42 -9.49 5.00
N VAL A 252 12.14 -9.32 5.32
CA VAL A 252 11.35 -10.30 6.09
C VAL A 252 11.08 -11.54 5.22
N TRP A 253 10.65 -11.34 3.98
CA TRP A 253 10.45 -12.43 3.02
C TRP A 253 11.74 -13.21 2.73
N GLU A 254 12.85 -12.51 2.52
CA GLU A 254 14.16 -13.13 2.30
C GLU A 254 14.55 -14.06 3.45
N ARG A 255 14.34 -13.65 4.71
CA ARG A 255 14.61 -14.48 5.88
C ARG A 255 13.69 -15.71 5.94
N LEU A 256 12.38 -15.53 5.71
CA LEU A 256 11.41 -16.63 5.75
C LEU A 256 11.69 -17.67 4.65
N GLU A 257 12.01 -17.22 3.43
CA GLU A 257 12.35 -18.12 2.32
C GLU A 257 13.69 -18.83 2.54
N ALA A 258 14.70 -18.13 3.09
CA ALA A 258 15.96 -18.78 3.47
C ALA A 258 15.74 -19.87 4.54
N ARG A 259 14.88 -19.62 5.54
CA ARG A 259 14.49 -20.66 6.54
C ARG A 259 13.75 -21.81 5.88
N ARG A 260 12.84 -21.55 4.95
CA ARG A 260 12.13 -22.60 4.17
C ARG A 260 13.09 -23.51 3.42
N GLN A 261 14.08 -22.92 2.74
CA GLN A 261 15.11 -23.69 2.04
C GLN A 261 15.92 -24.55 3.00
N ALA A 262 16.28 -24.03 4.19
CA ALA A 262 16.97 -24.80 5.22
C ALA A 262 16.13 -25.96 5.78
N TYR A 263 14.82 -25.74 5.97
CA TYR A 263 13.86 -26.76 6.40
C TYR A 263 13.81 -27.95 5.45
N HIS A 264 13.67 -27.72 4.14
CA HIS A 264 13.66 -28.82 3.17
C HIS A 264 15.03 -29.50 2.99
N GLN A 265 16.12 -28.84 3.36
CA GLN A 265 17.46 -29.43 3.43
C GLN A 265 17.73 -30.22 4.73
N GLY A 266 16.77 -30.27 5.65
CA GLY A 266 16.92 -30.93 6.96
C GLY A 266 17.86 -30.20 7.91
N ARG A 267 18.08 -28.89 7.70
CA ARG A 267 18.97 -28.04 8.51
C ARG A 267 18.22 -27.23 9.58
N GLU A 268 16.90 -27.17 9.51
CA GLU A 268 16.03 -26.67 10.58
C GLU A 268 15.50 -27.85 11.41
N PRO A 269 15.43 -27.72 12.75
CA PRO A 269 14.82 -28.74 13.59
C PRO A 269 13.31 -28.81 13.33
N ARG A 270 12.80 -30.02 13.08
CA ARG A 270 11.35 -30.28 13.19
C ARG A 270 10.94 -30.19 14.66
N ILE A 271 9.77 -29.62 14.93
CA ILE A 271 9.21 -29.63 16.29
C ILE A 271 8.88 -31.09 16.58
N LEU A 272 9.55 -31.67 17.59
CA LEU A 272 9.34 -33.05 18.07
C LEU A 272 8.25 -33.09 19.15
#